data_AF-A0A542Q423-F1
#
_entry.id   AF-A0A542Q423-F1
#
_cell.length_a   1.000
_cell.length_b   1.000
_cell.length_c   1.000
_cell.angle_alpha   90.00
_cell.angle_beta   90.00
_cell.angle_gamma   90.00
#
_symmetry.space_group_name_H-M   'P 1'
#
loop_
_entity.id
_entity.type
_entity.pdbx_description
1 polymer ?
#
loop_
_entity_poly.entity_id
_entity_poly.type
_entity_poly.pdbx_seq_one_letter_code
_entity_poly.pdbx_strand_id
1 'polypeptide(L)'
;MIVVQPVLEICAPDGFALWPIAEFESYGFLPLSGALSPAETGKAVMRIADYNDVDPEDDSPPRPADPLGASLHGLLTRDDTRMPVTPHAADPRVP
;
A
#
# COMPACT_ATOMS: atom_id res chain seq x y z
N MET A 1 10.97 -23.65 -12.89
CA MET A 1 10.46 -23.13 -11.61
C MET A 1 9.88 -21.76 -11.90
N ILE A 2 8.59 -21.54 -11.62
CA ILE A 2 7.96 -20.22 -11.77
C ILE A 2 8.17 -19.49 -10.44
N VAL A 3 8.75 -18.29 -10.49
CA VAL A 3 8.84 -17.40 -9.33
C VAL A 3 7.64 -16.48 -9.40
N VAL A 4 6.79 -16.53 -8.38
CA VAL A 4 5.69 -15.58 -8.21
C VAL A 4 6.17 -14.47 -7.30
N GLN A 5 6.13 -13.23 -7.78
CA GLN A 5 6.51 -12.07 -7.00
C GLN A 5 5.26 -11.27 -6.64
N PRO A 6 5.04 -10.97 -5.34
CA PRO A 6 3.96 -10.07 -4.95
C PRO A 6 4.29 -8.67 -5.46
N VAL A 7 3.37 -8.07 -6.20
CA VAL A 7 3.47 -6.67 -6.62
C VAL A 7 2.27 -5.88 -6.13
N LEU A 8 2.50 -4.61 -5.81
CA LEU A 8 1.47 -3.66 -5.40
C LEU A 8 1.19 -2.71 -6.56
N GLU A 9 -0.08 -2.55 -6.92
CA GLU A 9 -0.49 -1.54 -7.90
C GLU A 9 -0.43 -0.15 -7.28
N ILE A 10 0.38 0.72 -7.89
CA ILE A 10 0.65 2.07 -7.44
C ILE A 10 -0.06 3.06 -8.36
N CYS A 11 -0.84 3.96 -7.75
CA CYS A 11 -1.36 5.17 -8.38
C CYS A 11 -0.80 6.36 -7.59
N ALA A 12 -0.45 7.45 -8.27
CA ALA A 12 0.01 8.67 -7.61
C ALA A 12 -1.13 9.32 -6.82
N PRO A 13 -1.02 9.47 -5.48
CA PRO A 13 -1.93 10.30 -4.73
C PRO A 13 -1.49 11.76 -4.83
N ASP A 14 -2.44 12.65 -5.05
CA ASP A 14 -2.19 14.07 -5.05
C ASP A 14 -1.85 14.56 -3.62
N GLY A 15 -0.63 15.08 -3.43
CA GLY A 15 -0.28 15.88 -2.25
C GLY A 15 -0.09 15.14 -0.92
N PHE A 16 0.22 13.84 -0.93
CA PHE A 16 0.48 13.10 0.31
C PHE A 16 1.73 13.61 1.05
N ALA A 17 1.60 13.91 2.35
CA ALA A 17 2.66 14.53 3.16
C ALA A 17 2.79 13.98 4.59
N LEU A 18 2.21 12.80 4.89
CA LEU A 18 2.24 12.26 6.27
C LEU A 18 3.58 11.60 6.63
N TRP A 19 4.27 11.02 5.65
CA TRP A 19 5.60 10.41 5.81
C TRP A 19 6.36 10.41 4.48
N PRO A 20 7.68 10.18 4.49
CA PRO A 20 8.48 10.13 3.26
C PRO A 20 8.04 8.98 2.34
N ILE A 21 7.82 9.30 1.08
CA ILE A 21 7.48 8.35 0.03
C ILE A 21 8.38 8.59 -1.18
N ALA A 22 8.72 7.53 -1.91
CA ALA A 22 9.41 7.67 -3.18
C ALA A 22 8.49 8.28 -4.25
N GLU A 23 9.07 8.91 -5.27
CA GLU A 23 8.34 9.54 -6.40
C GLU A 23 7.44 8.56 -7.15
N PHE A 24 6.31 9.02 -7.68
CA PHE A 24 5.37 8.21 -8.45
C PHE A 24 5.62 8.31 -9.95
N GLU A 25 5.56 7.16 -10.62
CA GLU A 25 5.08 7.14 -12.00
C GLU A 25 3.57 6.96 -11.96
N SER A 26 2.86 7.57 -12.92
CA SER A 26 1.41 7.76 -12.88
C SER A 26 0.62 6.46 -12.70
N TYR A 27 1.16 5.33 -13.20
CA TYR A 27 0.66 3.99 -13.01
C TYR A 27 1.82 3.00 -13.06
N GLY A 28 1.96 2.13 -12.06
CA GLY A 28 3.04 1.15 -12.02
C GLY A 28 2.84 0.05 -10.99
N PHE A 29 3.67 -0.98 -11.08
CA PHE A 29 3.69 -2.07 -10.10
C PHE A 29 4.97 -1.96 -9.27
N LEU A 30 4.81 -1.87 -7.94
CA LEU A 30 5.93 -1.93 -7.00
C LEU A 30 6.12 -3.37 -6.52
N PRO A 31 7.25 -4.02 -6.85
CA PRO A 31 7.50 -5.37 -6.36
C PRO A 31 7.78 -5.36 -4.86
N LEU A 32 6.96 -6.08 -4.10
CA LEU A 32 7.14 -6.22 -2.66
C LEU A 32 8.28 -7.21 -2.39
N SER A 33 9.32 -6.72 -1.74
CA SER A 33 10.48 -7.53 -1.37
C SER A 33 11.14 -6.96 -0.12
N GLY A 34 12.03 -7.73 0.51
CA GLY A 34 12.85 -7.24 1.62
C GLY A 34 13.91 -6.22 1.22
N ALA A 35 14.03 -5.89 -0.08
CA ALA A 35 15.03 -4.96 -0.61
C ALA A 35 14.48 -3.53 -0.82
N LEU A 36 13.22 -3.26 -0.45
CA LEU A 36 12.64 -1.93 -0.57
C LEU A 36 13.41 -0.91 0.27
N SER A 37 13.71 0.24 -0.34
CA SER A 37 14.24 1.39 0.39
C SER A 37 13.21 1.91 1.41
N PRO A 38 13.63 2.73 2.40
CA PRO A 38 12.69 3.35 3.33
C PRO A 38 11.59 4.17 2.63
N ALA A 39 11.92 4.89 1.55
CA ALA A 39 10.96 5.70 0.80
C ALA A 39 9.98 4.83 -0.03
N GLU A 40 10.43 3.71 -0.59
CA GLU A 40 9.54 2.75 -1.26
C GLU A 40 8.67 1.99 -0.27
N THR A 41 9.19 1.69 0.92
CA THR A 41 8.41 1.13 2.02
C THR A 41 7.32 2.12 2.44
N GLY A 42 7.65 3.40 2.60
CA GLY A 42 6.67 4.45 2.87
C GLY A 42 5.59 4.52 1.79
N LYS A 43 5.96 4.42 0.51
CA LYS A 43 5.00 4.38 -0.61
C LYS A 43 4.11 3.14 -0.55
N ALA A 44 4.68 1.96 -0.27
CA ALA A 44 3.90 0.74 -0.13
C ALA A 44 2.88 0.85 1.01
N VAL A 45 3.32 1.28 2.20
CA VAL A 45 2.45 1.46 3.37
C VAL A 45 1.35 2.47 3.07
N MET A 46 1.67 3.59 2.42
CA MET A 46 0.69 4.61 2.00
C MET A 46 -0.38 4.02 1.09
N ARG A 47 0.01 3.26 0.06
CA ARG A 47 -0.96 2.69 -0.87
C ARG A 47 -1.84 1.62 -0.21
N ILE A 48 -1.28 0.84 0.71
CA ILE A 48 -2.05 -0.14 1.49
C ILE A 48 -3.01 0.59 2.44
N ALA A 49 -2.55 1.64 3.12
CA ALA A 49 -3.38 2.45 4.00
C ALA A 49 -4.56 3.07 3.25
N ASP A 50 -4.28 3.70 2.10
CA ASP A 50 -5.29 4.26 1.19
C ASP A 50 -6.32 3.22 0.73
N TYR A 51 -5.87 2.01 0.36
CA TYR A 51 -6.80 0.93 0.00
C TYR A 51 -7.69 0.47 1.16
N ASN A 52 -7.18 0.53 2.40
CA ASN A 52 -7.91 0.13 3.60
C ASN A 52 -8.69 1.30 4.24
N ASP A 53 -8.57 2.52 3.70
CA ASP A 53 -9.32 3.70 4.13
C ASP A 53 -10.75 3.68 3.56
N VAL A 54 -11.50 2.66 3.96
CA VAL A 54 -12.93 2.54 3.65
C VAL A 54 -13.73 2.88 4.89
N ASP A 55 -14.91 3.49 4.67
CA ASP A 55 -15.78 3.97 5.74
C ASP A 55 -15.98 2.90 6.82
N PRO A 56 -16.01 3.32 8.11
CA PRO A 56 -16.28 2.41 9.20
C PRO A 56 -17.65 1.77 9.04
N GLU A 57 -17.74 0.47 9.29
CA GLU A 57 -19.03 -0.21 9.45
C GLU A 57 -19.63 0.18 10.81
N ASP A 58 -20.94 -0.03 11.00
CA ASP A 58 -21.66 0.42 12.22
C ASP A 58 -21.03 -0.05 13.55
N ASP A 59 -20.32 -1.18 13.54
CA ASP A 59 -19.63 -1.74 14.72
C ASP A 59 -18.14 -1.39 14.81
N SER A 60 -17.60 -0.60 13.87
CA SER A 60 -16.18 -0.23 13.86
C SER A 60 -15.85 0.84 14.91
N PRO A 61 -14.62 0.84 15.45
CA PRO A 61 -14.15 1.95 16.29
C PRO A 61 -14.28 3.29 15.55
N PRO A 62 -14.53 4.40 16.30
CA PRO A 62 -14.66 5.71 15.69
C PRO A 62 -13.35 6.17 15.06
N ARG A 63 -13.44 6.75 13.86
CA ARG A 63 -12.28 7.25 13.11
C ARG A 63 -11.58 8.40 13.86
N PRO A 64 -10.25 8.35 14.05
CA PRO A 64 -9.48 9.45 14.62
C PRO A 64 -9.59 10.73 13.78
N ALA A 65 -9.49 11.88 14.44
CA ALA A 65 -9.53 13.18 13.77
C ALA A 65 -8.15 13.62 13.24
N ASP A 66 -7.06 13.05 13.75
CA ASP A 66 -5.72 13.38 13.27
C ASP A 66 -5.45 12.69 11.92
N PRO A 67 -4.80 13.36 10.94
CA PRO A 67 -4.66 12.80 9.59
C PRO A 67 -3.92 11.46 9.53
N LEU A 68 -2.92 11.26 10.39
CA LEU A 68 -2.14 10.02 10.44
C LEU A 68 -2.98 8.85 10.98
N GLY A 69 -3.62 9.05 12.13
CA GLY A 69 -4.53 8.10 12.73
C GLY A 69 -5.71 7.78 11.82
N ALA A 70 -6.27 8.80 11.16
CA ALA A 70 -7.35 8.62 10.19
C ALA A 70 -6.91 7.77 8.99
N SER A 71 -5.67 7.92 8.51
CA SER A 71 -5.15 7.15 7.37
C SER A 71 -4.82 5.70 7.73
N LEU A 72 -4.35 5.46 8.96
CA LEU A 72 -4.01 4.11 9.43
C LEU A 72 -5.19 3.37 10.09
N HIS A 73 -6.32 4.06 10.28
CA HIS A 73 -7.44 3.52 11.03
C HIS A 73 -7.92 2.16 10.50
N GLY A 74 -8.18 2.07 9.19
CA GLY A 74 -8.67 0.82 8.59
C GLY A 74 -7.66 -0.32 8.64
N LEU A 75 -6.36 -0.01 8.58
CA LEU A 75 -5.29 -0.98 8.74
C LEU A 75 -5.21 -1.57 10.15
N LEU A 76 -5.51 -0.76 11.17
CA LEU A 76 -5.32 -1.13 12.58
C LEU A 76 -6.58 -1.69 13.24
N THR A 77 -7.75 -1.49 12.63
CA THR A 77 -9.05 -1.87 13.22
C THR A 77 -9.73 -3.03 12.53
N ARG A 78 -9.29 -3.40 11.31
CA ARG A 78 -9.85 -4.54 10.57
C ARG A 78 -9.02 -5.80 10.79
N ASP A 79 -9.69 -6.89 11.18
CA ASP A 79 -9.08 -8.21 11.31
C ASP A 79 -8.71 -8.84 9.95
N ASP A 80 -9.36 -8.41 8.87
CA ASP A 80 -9.07 -8.81 7.49
C ASP A 80 -8.30 -7.72 6.75
N THR A 81 -7.01 -7.54 7.05
CA THR A 81 -6.18 -6.61 6.27
C THR A 81 -6.19 -7.00 4.79
N ARG A 82 -6.78 -6.16 3.94
CA ARG A 82 -6.88 -6.42 2.50
C ARG A 82 -5.70 -5.78 1.80
N MET A 83 -4.94 -6.59 1.09
CA MET A 83 -3.85 -6.14 0.23
C MET A 83 -4.30 -6.34 -1.23
N PRO A 84 -4.30 -5.31 -2.08
CA PRO A 84 -4.45 -5.49 -3.53
C PRO A 84 -3.12 -6.02 -4.09
N VAL A 85 -2.78 -7.26 -3.77
CA VAL A 85 -1.64 -7.96 -4.39
C VAL A 85 -2.11 -8.66 -5.63
N THR A 86 -1.59 -8.23 -6.78
CA THR A 86 -1.81 -8.94 -8.04
C THR A 86 -0.61 -9.85 -8.25
N PRO A 87 -0.79 -11.18 -8.40
CA PRO A 87 0.34 -12.06 -8.71
C PRO A 87 0.86 -11.73 -10.11
N HIS A 88 2.10 -11.26 -10.22
CA HIS A 88 2.76 -11.06 -11.50
C HIS A 88 3.75 -12.19 -11.77
N ALA A 89 3.60 -12.86 -12.90
CA ALA A 89 4.57 -13.87 -13.36
C ALA A 89 5.74 -13.13 -14.01
N ALA A 90 6.89 -13.08 -13.31
CA ALA A 90 8.12 -12.57 -13.91
C ALA A 90 8.78 -13.67 -14.77
N ASP A 91 9.13 -13.35 -16.03
CA ASP A 91 9.96 -14.24 -16.85
C ASP A 91 11.40 -14.21 -16.33
N PRO A 92 11.98 -15.34 -15.90
CA PRO A 92 13.35 -15.38 -15.37
C PRO A 92 14.45 -15.05 -16.41
N ARG A 93 14.10 -14.67 -17.65
CA ARG A 93 15.04 -14.44 -18.75
C ARG A 93 15.26 -12.98 -19.15
N VAL A 94 14.66 -12.02 -18.47
CA VAL A 94 14.90 -10.59 -18.77
C VAL A 94 15.55 -9.93 -17.55
N PRO A 95 16.80 -9.41 -17.66
CA PRO A 95 17.49 -8.72 -16.58
C PRO A 95 16.91 -7.34 -16.28
#